data_AF-A0A2X2K315-F1
#
_entry.id   AF-A0A2X2K315-F1
#
_cell.length_a   1.000
_cell.length_b   1.000
_cell.length_c   1.000
_cell.angle_alpha   90.00
_cell.angle_beta   90.00
_cell.angle_gamma   90.00
#
_symmetry.space_group_name_H-M   'P 1'
#
loop_
_entity.id
_entity.type
_entity.pdbx_description
1 polymer ?
#
loop_
_entity_poly.entity_id
_entity_poly.type
_entity_poly.pdbx_seq_one_letter_code
_entity_poly.pdbx_strand_id
1 'polypeptide(L)'
;MLRLLAWLKYADERLQFTRGLCADDEPEAWLRNDHLGIDLWIELALPDERRIKKACTQAAEVALFTYNSRAAQIWWQQNQSKCVQFANLSVWYLDDEQLAKVSAFADRTMTLQATIQDGVIWLSDDKNNLEVNLTAWQQPS
;
A
#
# COMPACT_ATOMS: atom_id res chain seq x y z
N MET A 1 9.62 -5.72 -1.57
CA MET A 1 9.19 -5.01 -2.78
C MET A 1 7.80 -4.38 -2.68
N LEU A 2 6.79 -5.00 -2.05
CA LEU A 2 5.46 -4.38 -1.93
C LEU A 2 5.46 -2.98 -1.27
N ARG A 3 6.26 -2.78 -0.20
CA ARG A 3 6.45 -1.43 0.41
C ARG A 3 6.94 -0.39 -0.60
N LEU A 4 7.86 -0.77 -1.48
CA LEU A 4 8.40 0.12 -2.51
C LEU A 4 7.36 0.40 -3.59
N LEU A 5 6.59 -0.60 -4.01
CA LEU A 5 5.47 -0.41 -4.94
C LEU A 5 4.40 0.54 -4.37
N ALA A 6 4.07 0.39 -3.08
CA ALA A 6 3.16 1.30 -2.38
C ALA A 6 3.71 2.73 -2.36
N TRP A 7 5.02 2.89 -2.11
CA TRP A 7 5.69 4.18 -2.21
C TRP A 7 5.61 4.76 -3.62
N LEU A 8 5.86 3.97 -4.67
CA LEU A 8 5.77 4.43 -6.06
C LEU A 8 4.35 4.91 -6.42
N LYS A 9 3.32 4.20 -5.95
CA LYS A 9 1.92 4.58 -6.20
C LYS A 9 1.54 5.92 -5.57
N TYR A 10 2.15 6.26 -4.44
CA TYR A 10 1.88 7.47 -3.66
C TYR A 10 3.11 8.38 -3.57
N ALA A 11 3.98 8.33 -4.58
CA ALA A 11 5.31 8.92 -4.51
C ALA A 11 5.22 10.43 -4.24
N ASP A 12 5.88 10.84 -3.17
CA ASP A 12 5.98 12.24 -2.72
C ASP A 12 7.33 12.42 -2.01
N GLU A 13 7.93 13.60 -2.13
CA GLU A 13 9.23 13.91 -1.52
C GLU A 13 9.22 13.78 0.02
N ARG A 14 8.04 13.93 0.63
CA ARG A 14 7.81 13.86 2.09
C ARG A 14 7.36 12.48 2.54
N LEU A 15 7.09 11.54 1.62
CA LEU A 15 6.68 10.18 1.97
C LEU A 15 7.86 9.38 2.52
N GLN A 16 7.79 9.03 3.79
CA GLN A 16 8.87 8.38 4.53
C GLN A 16 8.49 6.98 4.99
N PHE A 17 9.38 6.01 4.78
CA PHE A 17 9.28 4.70 5.44
C PHE A 17 9.51 4.85 6.94
N THR A 18 8.82 4.02 7.72
CA THR A 18 9.00 3.95 9.17
C THR A 18 9.42 2.53 9.58
N ARG A 19 9.48 2.26 10.89
CA ARG A 19 9.74 0.91 11.41
C ARG A 19 8.57 -0.06 11.15
N GLY A 20 7.37 0.42 10.83
CA GLY A 20 6.22 -0.40 10.43
C GLY A 20 5.98 -1.56 11.39
N LEU A 21 5.98 -2.80 10.89
CA LEU A 21 5.90 -4.06 11.66
C LEU A 21 6.72 -4.15 12.97
N CYS A 22 7.77 -3.35 13.15
CA CYS A 22 8.56 -3.31 14.39
C CYS A 22 8.07 -2.29 15.43
N ALA A 23 6.98 -1.56 15.14
CA ALA A 23 6.41 -0.52 15.99
C ALA A 23 4.86 -0.50 15.88
N ASP A 24 4.18 -0.68 17.01
CA ASP A 24 2.70 -0.73 17.05
C ASP A 24 2.03 0.62 16.70
N ASP A 25 2.80 1.71 16.66
CA ASP A 25 2.36 3.08 16.45
C ASP A 25 2.75 3.71 15.13
N GLU A 26 3.59 3.05 14.33
CA GLU A 26 4.00 3.59 13.04
C GLU A 26 3.42 2.78 11.86
N PRO A 27 3.02 3.43 10.75
CA PRO A 27 2.63 2.76 9.49
C PRO A 27 3.84 2.15 8.76
N GLU A 28 3.64 1.42 7.68
CA GLU A 28 4.77 1.06 6.82
C GLU A 28 5.42 2.29 6.16
N ALA A 29 4.62 3.31 5.81
CA ALA A 29 5.10 4.62 5.41
C ALA A 29 4.05 5.71 5.70
N TRP A 30 4.49 6.95 5.84
CA TRP A 30 3.58 8.09 6.01
C TRP A 30 4.03 9.36 5.29
N LEU A 31 3.05 10.18 4.93
CA LEU A 31 3.25 11.57 4.55
C LEU A 31 2.72 12.43 5.70
N ARG A 32 3.56 13.33 6.22
CA ARG A 32 3.16 14.29 7.25
C ARG A 32 3.14 15.71 6.71
N ASN A 33 2.15 16.50 7.10
CA ASN A 33 2.04 17.92 6.77
C ASN A 33 2.94 18.81 7.66
N ASP A 34 2.95 20.11 7.38
CA ASP A 34 3.79 21.11 8.06
C ASP A 34 3.45 21.30 9.54
N HIS A 35 2.27 20.83 9.95
CA HIS A 35 1.79 20.87 11.34
C HIS A 35 1.99 19.53 12.06
N LEU A 36 2.79 18.62 11.48
CA LEU A 36 3.06 17.27 11.99
C LEU A 36 1.84 16.32 12.00
N GLY A 37 0.73 16.71 11.37
CA GLY A 37 -0.40 15.80 11.12
C GLY A 37 -0.06 14.77 10.04
N ILE A 38 -0.77 13.64 10.03
CA ILE A 38 -0.57 12.58 9.05
C ILE A 38 -1.55 12.80 7.90
N ASP A 39 -1.05 13.14 6.72
CA ASP A 39 -1.89 13.29 5.53
C ASP A 39 -2.15 11.91 4.89
N LEU A 40 -1.14 11.06 4.81
CA LEU A 40 -1.25 9.70 4.26
C LEU A 40 -0.65 8.67 5.21
N TRP A 41 -1.39 7.62 5.49
CA TRP A 41 -0.95 6.42 6.20
C TRP A 41 -0.96 5.21 5.26
N ILE A 42 0.22 4.64 4.99
CA ILE A 42 0.34 3.42 4.19
C ILE A 42 0.48 2.21 5.11
N GLU A 43 -0.47 1.28 4.99
CA GLU A 43 -0.51 0.03 5.72
C GLU A 43 -0.38 -1.15 4.74
N LEU A 44 0.24 -2.25 5.18
CA LEU A 44 0.35 -3.47 4.38
C LEU A 44 -0.25 -4.69 5.12
N ALA A 45 -0.38 -5.78 4.37
CA ALA A 45 -0.85 -7.08 4.85
C ALA A 45 -2.33 -7.08 5.21
N LEU A 46 -2.72 -7.77 6.28
CA LEU A 46 -4.09 -8.07 6.66
C LEU A 46 -4.33 -7.62 8.11
N PRO A 47 -4.35 -6.30 8.38
CA PRO A 47 -4.49 -5.76 9.73
C PRO A 47 -5.83 -6.12 10.36
N ASP A 48 -5.87 -6.16 11.68
CA ASP A 48 -7.14 -6.29 12.40
C ASP A 48 -7.94 -4.97 12.34
N GLU A 49 -9.21 -5.06 12.75
CA GLU A 49 -10.13 -3.92 12.77
C GLU A 49 -9.61 -2.76 13.63
N ARG A 50 -8.92 -3.07 14.73
CA ARG A 50 -8.39 -2.04 15.66
C ARG A 50 -7.31 -1.22 14.97
N ARG A 51 -6.41 -1.86 14.22
CA ARG A 51 -5.34 -1.21 13.48
C ARG A 51 -5.87 -0.37 12.32
N ILE A 52 -6.85 -0.89 11.57
CA ILE A 52 -7.52 -0.13 10.50
C ILE A 52 -8.18 1.12 11.07
N LYS A 53 -8.96 0.97 12.14
CA LYS A 53 -9.61 2.09 12.80
C LYS A 53 -8.61 3.14 13.28
N LYS A 54 -7.52 2.71 13.92
CA LYS A 54 -6.45 3.60 14.36
C LYS A 54 -5.92 4.44 13.20
N ALA A 55 -5.51 3.81 12.11
CA ALA A 55 -5.01 4.50 10.92
C ALA A 55 -6.02 5.53 10.39
N CYS A 56 -7.29 5.11 10.19
CA CYS A 56 -8.33 5.97 9.62
C CYS A 56 -8.69 7.16 10.52
N THR A 57 -8.52 7.02 11.84
CA THR A 57 -8.73 8.13 12.79
C THR A 57 -7.53 9.07 12.95
N GLN A 58 -6.34 8.63 12.58
CA GLN A 58 -5.09 9.40 12.78
C GLN A 58 -4.63 10.12 11.52
N ALA A 59 -5.05 9.67 10.33
CA ALA A 59 -4.61 10.20 9.05
C ALA A 59 -5.77 10.77 8.23
N ALA A 60 -5.46 11.74 7.36
CA ALA A 60 -6.43 12.26 6.41
C ALA A 60 -6.81 11.20 5.36
N GLU A 61 -5.85 10.45 4.82
CA GLU A 61 -6.04 9.31 3.92
C GLU A 61 -5.31 8.05 4.45
N VAL A 62 -5.92 6.88 4.25
CA VAL A 62 -5.29 5.59 4.51
C VAL A 62 -5.26 4.74 3.24
N ALA A 63 -4.08 4.20 2.91
CA ALA A 63 -3.90 3.26 1.82
C ALA A 63 -3.44 1.91 2.38
N LEU A 64 -4.31 0.91 2.31
CA LEU A 64 -4.01 -0.47 2.71
C LEU A 64 -3.67 -1.33 1.49
N PHE A 65 -2.50 -1.96 1.49
CA PHE A 65 -2.06 -2.90 0.46
C PHE A 65 -2.11 -4.35 0.97
N THR A 66 -3.08 -5.10 0.49
CA THR A 66 -3.29 -6.51 0.81
C THR A 66 -2.61 -7.41 -0.22
N TYR A 67 -2.13 -8.57 0.23
CA TYR A 67 -1.48 -9.61 -0.57
C TYR A 67 -1.65 -10.96 0.12
N ASN A 68 -1.15 -12.07 -0.47
CA ASN A 68 -1.42 -13.45 -0.06
C ASN A 68 -2.87 -13.84 -0.37
N SER A 69 -3.10 -14.31 -1.60
CA SER A 69 -4.44 -14.45 -2.18
C SER A 69 -5.42 -15.20 -1.28
N ARG A 70 -5.02 -16.37 -0.75
CA ARG A 70 -5.92 -17.16 0.10
C ARG A 70 -6.32 -16.42 1.38
N ALA A 71 -5.35 -15.85 2.08
CA ALA A 71 -5.61 -15.17 3.34
C ALA A 71 -6.36 -13.84 3.11
N ALA A 72 -5.99 -13.10 2.07
CA ALA A 72 -6.57 -11.81 1.74
C ALA A 72 -8.05 -11.90 1.36
N GLN A 73 -8.43 -12.92 0.59
CA GLN A 73 -9.84 -13.15 0.23
C GLN A 73 -10.71 -13.46 1.44
N ILE A 74 -10.23 -14.32 2.35
CA ILE A 74 -10.93 -14.62 3.62
C ILE A 74 -11.05 -13.37 4.48
N TRP A 75 -9.94 -12.63 4.61
CA TRP A 75 -9.92 -11.38 5.37
C TRP A 75 -10.90 -10.35 4.79
N TRP A 76 -10.95 -10.19 3.47
CA TRP A 76 -11.85 -9.23 2.83
C TRP A 76 -13.31 -9.59 3.03
N GLN A 77 -13.69 -10.85 2.85
CA GLN A 77 -15.05 -11.33 3.12
C GLN A 77 -15.51 -11.04 4.55
N GLN A 78 -14.59 -11.11 5.53
CA GLN A 78 -14.90 -10.84 6.94
C GLN A 78 -14.91 -9.35 7.31
N ASN A 79 -14.17 -8.51 6.58
CA ASN A 79 -13.91 -7.13 6.97
C ASN A 79 -14.50 -6.07 6.01
N GLN A 80 -14.97 -6.44 4.82
CA GLN A 80 -15.48 -5.49 3.82
C GLN A 80 -16.56 -4.55 4.39
N SER A 81 -17.56 -5.11 5.09
CA SER A 81 -18.67 -4.33 5.69
C SER A 81 -18.23 -3.38 6.81
N LYS A 82 -17.05 -3.61 7.38
CA LYS A 82 -16.44 -2.74 8.38
C LYS A 82 -15.55 -1.69 7.72
N CYS A 83 -14.77 -2.10 6.72
CA CYS A 83 -13.87 -1.22 5.97
C CYS A 83 -14.63 -0.12 5.24
N VAL A 84 -15.81 -0.43 4.68
CA VAL A 84 -16.64 0.54 3.95
C VAL A 84 -17.15 1.70 4.83
N GLN A 85 -17.10 1.56 6.15
CA GLN A 85 -17.47 2.63 7.09
C GLN A 85 -16.43 3.75 7.15
N PHE A 86 -15.19 3.49 6.71
CA PHE A 86 -14.11 4.47 6.69
C PHE A 86 -14.05 5.16 5.33
N ALA A 87 -14.59 6.37 5.26
CA ALA A 87 -14.66 7.16 4.02
C ALA A 87 -13.29 7.55 3.46
N ASN A 88 -12.23 7.53 4.29
CA ASN A 88 -10.87 7.86 3.91
C ASN A 88 -9.95 6.65 3.66
N LEU A 89 -10.53 5.44 3.56
CA LEU A 89 -9.78 4.21 3.38
C LEU A 89 -9.81 3.74 1.91
N SER A 90 -8.62 3.64 1.31
CA SER A 90 -8.36 2.88 0.09
C SER A 90 -7.82 1.49 0.42
N VAL A 91 -8.35 0.45 -0.24
CA VAL A 91 -7.86 -0.92 -0.13
C VAL A 91 -7.44 -1.43 -1.51
N TRP A 92 -6.14 -1.71 -1.65
CA TRP A 92 -5.50 -2.20 -2.85
C TRP A 92 -5.06 -3.65 -2.65
N TYR A 93 -5.34 -4.51 -3.62
CA TYR A 93 -4.92 -5.90 -3.60
C TYR A 93 -3.95 -6.19 -4.74
N LEU A 94 -2.88 -6.94 -4.41
CA LEU A 94 -1.95 -7.50 -5.39
C LEU A 94 -1.95 -9.03 -5.25
N ASP A 95 -2.22 -9.73 -6.35
CA ASP A 95 -2.20 -11.19 -6.37
C ASP A 95 -0.78 -11.77 -6.26
N ASP A 96 -0.70 -13.07 -5.96
CA ASP A 96 0.57 -13.74 -5.69
C ASP A 96 1.47 -13.83 -6.94
N GLU A 97 0.91 -13.86 -8.15
CA GLU A 97 1.67 -13.91 -9.40
C GLU A 97 2.37 -12.59 -9.65
N GLN A 98 1.63 -11.47 -9.57
CA GLN A 98 2.19 -10.14 -9.73
C GLN A 98 3.17 -9.81 -8.61
N LEU A 99 2.86 -10.18 -7.36
CA LEU A 99 3.77 -9.97 -6.23
C LEU A 99 5.09 -10.73 -6.42
N ALA A 100 5.06 -11.95 -6.96
CA ALA A 100 6.28 -12.71 -7.27
C ALA A 100 7.12 -12.00 -8.34
N LYS A 101 6.48 -11.51 -9.42
CA LYS A 101 7.16 -10.76 -10.49
C LYS A 101 7.76 -9.44 -9.97
N VAL A 102 7.01 -8.67 -9.18
CA VAL A 102 7.50 -7.44 -8.54
C VAL A 102 8.66 -7.73 -7.58
N SER A 103 8.62 -8.87 -6.89
CA SER A 103 9.70 -9.28 -5.99
C SER A 103 11.01 -9.62 -6.71
N ALA A 104 10.95 -10.02 -7.98
CA ALA A 104 12.13 -10.34 -8.79
C ALA A 104 13.00 -9.13 -9.14
N PHE A 105 12.47 -7.90 -9.02
CA PHE A 105 13.24 -6.65 -9.19
C PHE A 105 14.17 -6.34 -8.01
N ALA A 106 14.08 -7.09 -6.91
CA ALA A 106 14.84 -6.80 -5.70
C ALA A 106 16.35 -7.03 -5.90
N ASP A 107 17.13 -5.96 -5.74
CA ASP A 107 18.58 -6.01 -5.62
C ASP A 107 19.03 -5.15 -4.41
N ARG A 108 20.28 -5.33 -3.96
CA ARG A 108 20.88 -4.45 -2.93
C ARG A 108 20.94 -3.00 -3.39
N THR A 109 21.11 -2.77 -4.69
CA THR A 109 21.07 -1.43 -5.28
C THR A 109 20.24 -1.49 -6.54
N MET A 110 19.16 -0.70 -6.58
CA MET A 110 18.19 -0.71 -7.67
C MET A 110 18.14 0.64 -8.36
N THR A 111 18.05 0.63 -9.68
CA THR A 111 17.63 1.79 -10.48
C THR A 111 16.31 1.41 -11.14
N LEU A 112 15.23 2.05 -10.72
CA LEU A 112 13.88 1.73 -11.18
C LEU A 112 13.27 2.93 -11.90
N GLN A 113 12.53 2.67 -12.96
CA GLN A 113 11.65 3.62 -13.60
C GLN A 113 10.21 3.12 -13.45
N ALA A 114 9.32 4.01 -13.06
CA ALA A 114 7.89 3.73 -12.94
C ALA A 114 7.09 4.75 -13.73
N THR A 115 6.19 4.29 -14.60
CA THR A 115 5.19 5.13 -15.26
C THR A 115 3.81 4.71 -14.79
N ILE A 116 2.99 5.66 -14.34
CA ILE A 116 1.63 5.39 -13.87
C ILE A 116 0.65 6.03 -14.84
N GLN A 117 -0.22 5.21 -15.43
CA GLN A 117 -1.26 5.66 -16.36
C GLN A 117 -2.51 4.82 -16.15
N ASP A 118 -3.67 5.47 -16.03
CA ASP A 118 -4.98 4.81 -15.86
C ASP A 118 -5.02 3.78 -14.72
N GLY A 119 -4.24 4.01 -13.65
CA GLY A 119 -4.12 3.11 -12.51
C GLY A 119 -3.15 1.94 -12.68
N VAL A 120 -2.63 1.73 -13.88
CA VAL A 120 -1.60 0.72 -14.19
C VAL A 120 -0.21 1.29 -13.90
N ILE A 121 0.67 0.47 -13.31
CA ILE A 121 2.06 0.83 -13.03
C ILE A 121 2.97 0.02 -13.97
N TRP A 122 3.65 0.69 -14.88
CA TRP A 122 4.73 0.11 -15.69
C TRP A 122 6.04 0.29 -14.95
N LEU A 123 6.59 -0.81 -14.42
CA LEU A 123 7.83 -0.85 -13.64
C LEU A 123 8.95 -1.48 -14.48
N SER A 124 10.07 -0.77 -14.62
CA SER A 124 11.23 -1.27 -15.35
C SER A 124 12.55 -0.99 -14.64
N ASP A 125 13.54 -1.83 -14.91
CA ASP A 125 14.96 -1.63 -14.57
C ASP A 125 15.82 -1.77 -15.86
N ASP A 126 17.12 -2.06 -15.72
CA ASP A 126 18.03 -2.24 -16.85
C ASP A 126 17.83 -3.56 -17.64
N LYS A 127 17.04 -4.50 -17.12
CA LYS A 127 16.88 -5.88 -17.62
C LYS A 127 15.44 -6.27 -17.88
N ASN A 128 14.50 -5.71 -17.13
CA ASN A 128 13.12 -6.16 -17.00
C ASN A 128 12.15 -5.00 -17.24
N ASN A 129 10.99 -5.32 -17.78
CA ASN A 129 9.83 -4.45 -17.83
C ASN A 129 8.60 -5.26 -17.40
N LEU A 130 7.83 -4.71 -16.47
CA LEU A 130 6.70 -5.38 -15.84
C LEU A 130 5.51 -4.42 -15.77
N GLU A 131 4.38 -4.89 -16.27
CA GLU A 131 3.09 -4.27 -16.01
C GLU A 131 2.53 -4.75 -14.66
N VAL A 132 2.13 -3.82 -13.80
CA VAL A 132 1.56 -4.09 -12.48
C VAL A 132 0.18 -3.47 -12.37
N ASN A 133 -0.80 -4.32 -12.08
CA ASN A 133 -2.21 -4.00 -11.95
C ASN A 133 -2.67 -4.23 -10.51
N LEU A 134 -2.85 -3.14 -9.75
CA LEU A 134 -3.43 -3.19 -8.41
C LEU A 134 -4.95 -3.24 -8.50
N THR A 135 -5.56 -4.24 -7.88
CA THR A 135 -7.02 -4.32 -7.81
C THR A 135 -7.53 -3.40 -6.71
N ALA A 136 -8.38 -2.44 -7.04
CA ALA A 136 -9.07 -1.62 -6.04
C ALA A 136 -10.24 -2.42 -5.44
N TRP A 137 -10.14 -2.79 -4.17
CA TRP A 137 -11.25 -3.39 -3.42
C TRP A 137 -12.16 -2.32 -2.79
N GLN A 138 -11.58 -1.19 -2.40
CA GLN A 138 -12.30 -0.02 -1.88
C GLN A 138 -11.53 1.25 -2.23
N GLN A 139 -12.26 2.32 -2.52
CA GLN A 139 -11.70 3.67 -2.65
C GLN A 139 -12.60 4.66 -1.90
N PRO A 140 -12.04 5.78 -1.41
CA PRO A 140 -12.80 6.91 -0.88
C PRO A 140 -13.87 7.36 -1.87
N SER A 141 -15.06 7.64 -1.34
CA SER A 141 -16.21 8.17 -2.10
C SER A 141 -16.07 9.66 -2.39
#